data_AF-A0AA36IZ00-F1
#
_entry.id   AF-A0AA36IZ00-F1
#
_cell.length_a   1.000
_cell.length_b   1.000
_cell.length_c   1.000
_cell.angle_alpha   90.00
_cell.angle_beta   90.00
_cell.angle_gamma   90.00
#
_symmetry.space_group_name_H-M   'P 1'
#
loop_
_entity.id
_entity.type
_entity.pdbx_description
1 polymer ?
#
loop_
_entity_poly.entity_id
_entity_poly.type
_entity_poly.pdbx_seq_one_letter_code
_entity_poly.pdbx_strand_id
1 'polypeptide(L)'
;MCLFCPEPTLQEEPAYGRNPEGDSQDSSGWICNPGYAGVAQVFCELLPPAGGARCAVARLRMSGCSRLEPCVPLRATLDFQVRLPAPPPATGWRELTAGEGFEIDVSQCSALQPGEACLVGCRRPFVGDMVVATCPPGNTDRFQAPMLSLPPFCELRCPDPETWPPGYRLSDAGWQCQPDYTGEPLKFCNATPSCNETDFPQLDEEGNCANAVELDISLSGCKKRQPCTAPDLSSCRLESPECPAQLAPGASCETRCRFPFQGLPSVAHCPADNTLMDGQGLEWEPPACSIPECYDPVPPGYQFGLNGWECAAGFYGAAVRSCGTDTNCESEISLSGCLQLQPCRLPMRDRCRYDFTDCLAALDGANCEVKCLAPYQGQAGVAFCPAGNVDPEQELQVVAWPNCVATCPESPPAGYERTDLGWRCALGYDGSAQATCTISELDGSVLANVFFSGHQIYEFV
;
A
#
# COMPACT_ATOMS: atom_id res chain seq x y z
N MET A 1 72.81 57.03 51.97
CA MET A 1 71.45 56.81 51.43
C MET A 1 70.98 55.51 52.05
N CYS A 2 70.27 55.58 53.17
CA CYS A 2 69.88 54.38 53.92
C CYS A 2 68.55 53.88 53.38
N LEU A 3 68.62 52.93 52.45
CA LEU A 3 67.47 52.14 52.01
C LEU A 3 67.35 50.97 52.99
N PHE A 4 66.41 51.07 53.92
CA PHE A 4 66.07 49.98 54.82
C PHE A 4 64.64 49.58 54.52
N CYS A 5 64.44 48.36 54.01
CA CYS A 5 63.10 47.80 53.91
C CYS A 5 62.75 47.21 55.28
N PRO A 6 61.74 47.73 55.98
CA PRO A 6 61.37 47.21 57.28
C PRO A 6 60.92 45.75 57.16
N GLU A 7 61.31 44.90 58.13
CA GLU A 7 60.77 43.54 58.21
C GLU A 7 59.24 43.63 58.39
N PRO A 8 58.46 42.84 57.64
CA PRO A 8 57.01 42.83 57.82
C PRO A 8 56.66 42.33 59.21
N THR A 9 55.75 43.03 59.87
CA THR A 9 55.07 42.51 61.05
C THR A 9 54.11 41.42 60.58
N LEU A 10 54.47 40.15 60.85
CA LEU A 10 53.71 38.93 60.50
C LEU A 10 52.22 38.95 60.91
N GLN A 11 51.79 39.88 61.76
CA GLN A 11 50.39 40.06 62.13
C GLN A 11 49.50 40.62 61.01
N GLU A 12 50.07 41.25 59.97
CA GLU A 12 49.25 41.96 58.97
C GLU A 12 48.92 41.13 57.72
N GLU A 13 49.63 40.02 57.44
CA GLU A 13 49.36 39.19 56.27
C GLU A 13 49.38 37.69 56.60
N PRO A 14 48.23 37.06 56.89
CA PRO A 14 48.15 35.65 57.31
C PRO A 14 48.58 34.65 56.23
N ALA A 15 48.79 35.11 54.99
CA ALA A 15 49.18 34.28 53.86
C ALA A 15 50.66 33.88 53.82
N TYR A 16 51.54 34.58 54.55
CA TYR A 16 53.00 34.41 54.43
C TYR A 16 53.66 34.04 55.77
N GLY A 17 54.59 33.09 55.72
CA GLY A 17 55.40 32.63 56.84
C GLY A 17 56.89 32.67 56.50
N ARG A 18 57.74 32.64 57.53
CA ARG A 18 59.18 32.46 57.32
C ARG A 18 59.49 31.00 57.09
N ASN A 19 60.36 30.73 56.12
CA ASN A 19 60.96 29.41 55.97
C ASN A 19 61.89 29.17 57.16
N PRO A 20 61.63 28.17 58.03
CA PRO A 20 62.46 27.93 59.21
C PRO A 20 63.90 27.50 58.87
N GLU A 21 64.17 27.12 57.61
CA GLU A 21 65.48 26.64 57.14
C GLU A 21 66.23 27.66 56.26
N GLY A 22 65.65 28.82 55.97
CA GLY A 22 66.24 29.81 55.04
C GLY A 22 66.95 30.97 55.75
N ASP A 23 68.11 31.37 55.24
CA ASP A 23 68.82 32.58 55.69
C ASP A 23 67.97 33.83 55.39
N SER A 24 67.81 34.70 56.40
CA SER A 24 66.67 35.61 56.53
C SER A 24 66.64 36.84 55.60
N GLN A 25 67.59 36.96 54.67
CA GLN A 25 67.80 38.21 53.93
C GLN A 25 67.48 38.17 52.44
N ASP A 26 67.28 37.00 51.84
CA ASP A 26 66.91 36.88 50.44
C ASP A 26 65.44 36.47 50.26
N SER A 27 64.86 36.74 49.08
CA SER A 27 63.46 36.45 48.75
C SER A 27 63.07 34.97 48.90
N SER A 28 64.04 34.07 49.10
CA SER A 28 63.85 32.64 49.39
C SER A 28 63.46 32.33 50.85
N GLY A 29 63.52 33.31 51.75
CA GLY A 29 63.20 33.15 53.17
C GLY A 29 61.70 33.12 53.50
N TRP A 30 60.82 33.30 52.51
CA TRP A 30 59.37 33.39 52.70
C TRP A 30 58.64 32.24 52.00
N ILE A 31 57.65 31.67 52.69
CA ILE A 31 56.77 30.60 52.19
C ILE A 31 55.31 31.01 52.39
N CYS A 32 54.41 30.40 51.64
CA CYS A 32 52.98 30.53 51.93
C CYS A 32 52.64 29.75 53.21
N ASN A 33 51.87 30.36 54.11
CA ASN A 33 51.38 29.68 55.32
C ASN A 33 50.40 28.54 54.97
N PRO A 34 50.19 27.56 55.87
CA PRO A 34 49.15 26.54 55.69
C PRO A 34 47.80 27.16 55.33
N GLY A 35 47.15 26.64 54.27
CA GLY A 35 45.92 27.22 53.71
C GLY A 35 46.14 28.22 52.56
N TYR A 36 47.39 28.42 52.11
CA TYR A 36 47.74 29.24 50.95
C TYR A 36 48.72 28.48 50.04
N ALA A 37 48.66 28.72 48.73
CA ALA A 37 49.55 28.14 47.73
C ALA A 37 50.13 29.22 46.81
N GLY A 38 51.25 28.88 46.16
CA GLY A 38 51.99 29.75 45.25
C GLY A 38 53.43 29.96 45.69
N VAL A 39 54.08 31.00 45.17
CA VAL A 39 55.46 31.36 45.51
C VAL A 39 55.42 32.72 46.16
N ALA A 40 55.78 32.80 47.44
CA ALA A 40 55.88 34.06 48.15
C ALA A 40 56.92 34.96 47.48
N GLN A 41 56.47 36.09 46.93
CA GLN A 41 57.32 37.10 46.34
C GLN A 41 57.27 38.34 47.21
N VAL A 42 58.45 38.83 47.57
CA VAL A 42 58.62 40.01 48.41
C VAL A 42 59.25 41.12 47.59
N PHE A 43 58.53 42.22 47.48
CA PHE A 43 58.96 43.42 46.77
C PHE A 43 59.16 44.56 47.75
N CYS A 44 60.27 45.28 47.63
CA CYS A 44 60.52 46.50 48.36
C CYS A 44 60.14 47.69 47.47
N GLU A 45 58.93 48.24 47.66
CA GLU A 45 58.42 49.35 46.87
C GLU A 45 58.84 50.68 47.51
N LEU A 46 59.61 51.49 46.77
CA LEU A 46 59.99 52.82 47.23
C LEU A 46 58.79 53.77 47.16
N LEU A 47 58.36 54.28 48.31
CA LEU A 47 57.31 55.29 48.35
C LEU A 47 57.88 56.66 47.98
N PRO A 48 57.11 57.48 47.25
CA PRO A 48 57.53 58.85 46.95
C PRO A 48 57.76 59.64 48.26
N PRO A 49 58.77 60.52 48.31
CA PRO A 49 59.12 61.24 49.52
C PRO A 49 57.96 62.13 49.98
N ALA A 50 57.41 61.84 51.17
CA ALA A 50 56.47 62.74 51.83
C ALA A 50 57.18 64.07 52.13
N GLY A 51 56.58 65.18 51.72
CA GLY A 51 57.20 66.50 51.61
C GLY A 51 58.17 66.85 52.74
N GLY A 52 59.45 66.93 52.41
CA GLY A 52 60.53 67.37 53.30
C GLY A 52 61.39 66.27 53.94
N ALA A 53 61.06 64.99 53.78
CA ALA A 53 61.87 63.90 54.33
C ALA A 53 63.17 63.66 53.53
N ARG A 54 64.31 63.55 54.23
CA ARG A 54 65.66 63.29 53.64
C ARG A 54 65.95 61.80 53.39
N CYS A 55 65.01 60.90 53.67
CA CYS A 55 65.14 59.46 53.49
C CYS A 55 63.94 58.93 52.68
N ALA A 56 64.20 58.06 51.70
CA ALA A 56 63.15 57.33 51.02
C ALA A 56 62.59 56.26 51.99
N VAL A 57 61.27 56.25 52.16
CA VAL A 57 60.58 55.18 52.89
C VAL A 57 60.25 54.10 51.89
N ALA A 58 60.63 52.86 52.18
CA ALA A 58 60.20 51.72 51.38
C ALA A 58 59.09 50.96 52.12
N ARG A 59 58.08 50.50 51.38
CA ARG A 59 57.05 49.59 51.87
C ARG A 59 57.32 48.21 51.31
N LEU A 60 57.28 47.22 52.18
CA LEU A 60 57.29 45.83 51.76
C LEU A 60 55.91 45.44 51.21
N ARG A 61 55.88 44.87 50.02
CA ARG A 61 54.68 44.34 49.37
C ARG A 61 54.90 42.87 49.09
N MET A 62 54.07 42.03 49.69
CA MET A 62 54.10 40.59 49.42
C MET A 62 53.03 40.24 48.40
N SER A 63 53.35 39.28 47.54
CA SER A 63 52.40 38.75 46.55
C SER A 63 52.76 37.31 46.23
N GLY A 64 51.90 36.64 45.47
CA GLY A 64 52.19 35.28 44.98
C GLY A 64 51.74 34.15 45.91
N CYS A 65 51.21 34.44 47.10
CA CYS A 65 50.43 33.46 47.88
C CYS A 65 48.93 33.75 47.73
N SER A 66 48.19 32.75 47.29
CA SER A 66 46.73 32.80 47.15
C SER A 66 46.10 31.76 48.08
N ARG A 67 44.93 32.09 48.63
CA ARG A 67 44.22 31.18 49.54
C ARG A 67 43.87 29.90 48.78
N LEU A 68 44.08 28.76 49.44
CA LEU A 68 43.60 27.48 48.97
C LEU A 68 42.07 27.49 49.01
N GLU A 69 41.44 27.23 47.87
CA GLU A 69 39.99 27.20 47.72
C GLU A 69 39.52 25.74 47.56
N PRO A 70 38.45 25.32 48.24
CA PRO A 70 37.87 24.00 48.01
C PRO A 70 37.38 23.90 46.56
N CYS A 71 37.43 22.69 46.01
CA CYS A 71 36.86 22.45 44.70
C CYS A 71 35.34 22.65 44.71
N VAL A 72 34.79 23.16 43.61
CA VAL A 72 33.32 23.23 43.48
C VAL A 72 32.75 21.82 43.56
N PRO A 73 31.61 21.62 44.27
CA PRO A 73 30.95 20.32 44.29
C PRO A 73 30.71 19.83 42.87
N LEU A 74 31.02 18.55 42.61
CA LEU A 74 30.59 17.93 41.36
C LEU A 74 29.06 17.94 41.35
N ARG A 75 28.47 18.71 40.44
CA ARG A 75 27.03 18.70 40.21
C ARG A 75 26.73 17.78 39.04
N ALA A 76 25.92 16.77 39.28
CA ALA A 76 25.26 15.98 38.24
C ALA A 76 24.11 16.80 37.63
N THR A 77 24.38 18.00 37.12
CA THR A 77 23.35 18.83 36.47
C THR A 77 23.26 18.48 35.00
N LEU A 78 22.02 18.26 34.53
CA LEU A 78 21.64 17.98 33.14
C LEU A 78 21.87 19.16 32.18
N ASP A 79 22.18 20.35 32.68
CA ASP A 79 22.47 21.54 31.88
C ASP A 79 23.78 22.21 32.31
N PHE A 80 24.85 21.96 31.55
CA PHE A 80 25.98 22.89 31.46
C PHE A 80 25.90 23.58 30.09
N GLN A 81 25.34 24.80 30.06
CA GLN A 81 25.57 25.71 28.94
C GLN A 81 26.94 26.37 29.08
N VAL A 82 27.75 26.10 28.07
CA VAL A 82 29.11 26.57 27.80
C VAL A 82 29.25 28.10 27.85
N ARG A 83 30.29 28.59 28.53
CA ARG A 83 30.98 29.84 28.13
C ARG A 83 32.33 29.47 27.51
N LEU A 84 32.47 29.68 26.19
CA LEU A 84 33.73 29.51 25.47
C LEU A 84 34.75 30.57 25.94
N PRO A 85 36.03 30.18 26.09
CA PRO A 85 37.08 30.86 25.35
C PRO A 85 37.97 29.88 24.55
N ALA A 86 38.67 30.45 23.56
CA ALA A 86 39.46 29.80 22.51
C ALA A 86 40.59 28.83 22.97
N PRO A 87 41.08 27.93 22.10
CA PRO A 87 42.08 26.87 22.41
C PRO A 87 43.54 27.32 22.08
N PRO A 88 44.63 26.50 22.21
CA PRO A 88 44.97 25.25 22.96
C PRO A 88 46.38 25.38 23.69
N PRO A 89 47.21 24.33 24.04
CA PRO A 89 47.08 22.86 23.99
C PRO A 89 47.50 22.03 25.25
N ALA A 90 47.15 20.73 25.18
CA ALA A 90 47.65 19.56 25.93
C ALA A 90 47.11 19.29 27.35
N THR A 91 46.68 18.03 27.56
CA THR A 91 45.98 17.46 28.74
C THR A 91 44.60 18.06 29.01
N GLY A 92 43.67 17.78 28.10
CA GLY A 92 42.34 18.39 28.07
C GLY A 92 41.37 17.77 29.09
N TRP A 93 40.85 18.62 29.97
CA TRP A 93 39.59 18.43 30.65
C TRP A 93 38.51 18.11 29.62
N ARG A 94 37.73 17.04 29.85
CA ARG A 94 36.55 16.73 29.05
C ARG A 94 35.33 17.11 29.88
N GLU A 95 34.58 18.10 29.40
CA GLU A 95 33.24 18.39 29.92
C GLU A 95 32.32 17.20 29.59
N LEU A 96 31.56 16.75 30.58
CA LEU A 96 30.47 15.79 30.39
C LEU A 96 29.38 16.49 29.58
N THR A 97 28.95 15.88 28.48
CA THR A 97 27.88 16.41 27.62
C THR A 97 26.51 16.28 28.30
N ALA A 98 25.56 17.14 27.93
CA ALA A 98 24.18 17.08 28.43
C ALA A 98 23.59 15.68 28.19
N GLY A 99 23.26 14.98 29.28
CA GLY A 99 22.86 13.56 29.27
C GLY A 99 23.85 12.59 29.92
N GLU A 100 25.15 12.91 30.01
CA GLU A 100 26.18 12.02 30.61
C GLU A 100 26.27 12.12 32.15
N GLY A 101 25.34 12.83 32.81
CA GLY A 101 25.43 13.16 34.24
C GLY A 101 24.56 12.33 35.18
N PHE A 102 23.47 11.71 34.70
CA PHE A 102 22.52 11.02 35.58
C PHE A 102 22.91 9.56 35.89
N GLU A 103 23.85 9.00 35.12
CA GLU A 103 24.36 7.64 35.29
C GLU A 103 25.40 7.53 36.42
N ILE A 104 25.93 8.65 36.89
CA ILE A 104 27.06 8.74 37.82
C ILE A 104 26.59 9.27 39.19
N ASP A 105 27.05 8.64 40.25
CA ASP A 105 26.86 9.06 41.63
C ASP A 105 28.08 9.82 42.14
N VAL A 106 27.88 11.12 42.40
CA VAL A 106 28.88 12.06 42.93
C VAL A 106 28.53 12.51 44.35
N SER A 107 27.59 11.85 45.03
CA SER A 107 27.12 12.23 46.37
C SER A 107 28.26 12.34 47.39
N GLN A 108 29.33 11.55 47.23
CA GLN A 108 30.52 11.57 48.09
C GLN A 108 31.51 12.70 47.79
N CYS A 109 31.26 13.54 46.78
CA CYS A 109 32.19 14.54 46.25
C CYS A 109 31.75 15.99 46.52
N SER A 110 31.00 16.22 47.60
CA SER A 110 30.59 17.56 48.01
C SER A 110 31.73 18.28 48.73
N ALA A 111 32.19 19.40 48.16
CA ALA A 111 33.15 20.34 48.77
C ALA A 111 34.50 19.75 49.23
N LEU A 112 35.18 19.03 48.33
CA LEU A 112 36.54 18.53 48.57
C LEU A 112 37.53 19.67 48.87
N GLN A 113 38.28 19.54 49.97
CA GLN A 113 39.42 20.42 50.25
C GLN A 113 40.58 20.10 49.30
N PRO A 114 41.51 21.04 49.07
CA PRO A 114 42.69 20.79 48.24
C PRO A 114 43.50 19.58 48.73
N GLY A 115 43.70 18.61 47.84
CA GLY A 115 44.39 17.35 48.11
C GLY A 115 43.48 16.20 48.56
N GLU A 116 42.20 16.46 48.84
CA GLU A 116 41.23 15.42 49.16
C GLU A 116 40.74 14.71 47.90
N ALA A 117 40.27 13.48 48.10
CA ALA A 117 39.70 12.65 47.06
C ALA A 117 38.39 12.02 47.52
N CYS A 118 37.48 11.79 46.58
CA CYS A 118 36.24 11.03 46.76
C CYS A 118 36.13 9.93 45.71
N LEU A 119 35.22 8.98 45.96
CA LEU A 119 34.83 7.96 45.00
C LEU A 119 33.62 8.44 44.20
N VAL A 120 33.73 8.33 42.88
CA VAL A 120 32.66 8.56 41.92
C VAL A 120 32.27 7.20 41.35
N GLY A 121 31.04 6.76 41.62
CA GLY A 121 30.53 5.47 41.17
C GLY A 121 29.38 5.63 40.18
N CYS A 122 28.79 4.52 39.76
CA CYS A 122 27.56 4.54 38.97
C CYS A 122 26.34 4.64 39.87
N ARG A 123 25.41 5.52 39.50
CA ARG A 123 24.11 5.64 40.15
C ARG A 123 23.29 4.40 39.83
N ARG A 124 22.53 3.86 40.79
CA ARG A 124 21.57 2.78 40.47
C ARG A 124 20.57 3.28 39.43
N PRO A 125 20.21 2.48 38.41
CA PRO A 125 20.52 1.06 38.20
C PRO A 125 21.76 0.79 37.31
N PHE A 126 22.56 1.81 37.02
CA PHE A 126 23.80 1.65 36.29
C PHE A 126 24.83 0.91 37.13
N VAL A 127 25.64 0.08 36.47
CA VAL A 127 26.71 -0.69 37.08
C VAL A 127 27.98 -0.45 36.29
N GLY A 128 29.09 -0.27 36.99
CA GLY A 128 30.34 0.11 36.37
C GLY A 128 31.45 0.30 37.38
N ASP A 129 32.57 0.81 36.90
CA ASP A 129 33.76 1.03 37.73
C ASP A 129 33.61 2.26 38.61
N MET A 130 34.18 2.20 39.82
CA MET A 130 34.36 3.38 40.67
C MET A 130 35.68 4.05 40.32
N VAL A 131 35.63 5.35 40.09
CA VAL A 131 36.82 6.16 39.81
C VAL A 131 37.08 7.15 40.93
N VAL A 132 38.34 7.51 41.11
CA VAL A 132 38.73 8.51 42.11
C VAL A 132 38.67 9.89 41.48
N ALA A 133 37.97 10.82 42.12
CA ALA A 133 38.05 12.24 41.83
C ALA A 133 38.89 12.94 42.91
N THR A 134 39.85 13.77 42.51
CA THR A 134 40.78 14.43 43.45
C THR A 134 40.78 15.94 43.23
N CYS A 135 40.70 16.71 44.32
CA CYS A 135 40.89 18.16 44.25
C CYS A 135 42.40 18.46 44.23
N PRO A 136 42.92 19.26 43.28
CA PRO A 136 44.35 19.55 43.23
C PRO A 136 44.87 20.14 44.56
N PRO A 137 46.00 19.66 45.11
CA PRO A 137 46.51 20.12 46.41
C PRO A 137 46.89 21.61 46.45
N GLY A 138 47.13 22.21 45.29
CA GLY A 138 47.41 23.65 45.14
C GLY A 138 46.23 24.46 44.60
N ASN A 139 44.99 23.98 44.73
CA ASN A 139 43.85 24.67 44.13
C ASN A 139 43.62 26.04 44.77
N THR A 140 43.77 27.11 43.98
CA THR A 140 43.45 28.49 44.36
C THR A 140 42.27 29.04 43.56
N ASP A 141 41.70 28.24 42.66
CA ASP A 141 40.54 28.62 41.85
C ASP A 141 39.26 28.07 42.49
N ARG A 142 38.39 29.00 42.94
CA ARG A 142 37.09 28.68 43.54
C ARG A 142 36.08 28.06 42.56
N PHE A 143 36.41 27.98 41.27
CA PHE A 143 35.59 27.35 40.24
C PHE A 143 36.17 26.02 39.75
N GLN A 144 37.32 25.59 40.29
CA GLN A 144 37.96 24.34 39.91
C GLN A 144 37.13 23.15 40.35
N ALA A 145 36.72 22.32 39.39
CA ALA A 145 36.08 21.04 39.66
C ALA A 145 37.14 19.97 40.03
N PRO A 146 36.77 18.94 40.81
CA PRO A 146 37.63 17.78 41.06
C PRO A 146 38.09 17.11 39.76
N MET A 147 39.34 16.64 39.74
CA MET A 147 39.94 15.91 38.62
C MET A 147 39.60 14.43 38.71
N LEU A 148 38.93 13.89 37.69
CA LEU A 148 38.73 12.45 37.55
C LEU A 148 40.02 11.78 37.09
N SER A 149 40.44 10.74 37.79
CA SER A 149 41.57 9.89 37.38
C SER A 149 41.32 9.20 36.04
N LEU A 150 40.09 8.74 35.83
CA LEU A 150 39.57 8.18 34.58
C LEU A 150 38.07 8.51 34.46
N PRO A 151 37.50 8.55 33.23
CA PRO A 151 36.05 8.62 33.06
C PRO A 151 35.39 7.35 33.64
N PRO A 152 34.37 7.45 34.49
CA PRO A 152 33.62 6.27 34.93
C PRO A 152 32.86 5.69 33.74
N PHE A 153 32.89 4.36 33.59
CA PHE A 153 32.09 3.64 32.61
C PHE A 153 30.88 3.07 33.33
N CYS A 154 29.69 3.63 33.07
CA CYS A 154 28.43 3.17 33.66
C CYS A 154 27.58 2.51 32.58
N GLU A 155 27.27 1.24 32.76
CA GLU A 155 26.40 0.48 31.87
C GLU A 155 25.06 0.25 32.54
N LEU A 156 23.98 0.53 31.81
CA LEU A 156 22.63 0.30 32.31
C LEU A 156 22.38 -1.21 32.44
N ARG A 157 22.30 -1.72 33.67
CA ARG A 157 21.90 -3.11 33.94
C ARG A 157 20.43 -3.18 34.31
N CYS A 158 19.61 -3.48 33.32
CA CYS A 158 18.18 -3.56 33.52
C CYS A 158 17.81 -4.87 34.23
N PRO A 159 17.15 -4.79 35.40
CA PRO A 159 16.59 -5.97 36.03
C PRO A 159 15.58 -6.62 35.07
N ASP A 160 15.31 -7.91 35.26
CA ASP A 160 14.18 -8.53 34.59
C ASP A 160 12.87 -8.01 35.21
N PRO A 161 11.85 -7.71 34.40
CA PRO A 161 10.58 -7.22 34.92
C PRO A 161 9.93 -8.28 35.81
N GLU A 162 9.36 -7.85 36.95
CA GLU A 162 8.70 -8.75 37.91
C GLU A 162 7.49 -9.47 37.29
N THR A 163 6.83 -8.83 36.32
CA THR A 163 5.77 -9.41 35.51
C THR A 163 6.08 -9.17 34.03
N TRP A 164 5.88 -10.18 33.19
CA TRP A 164 6.11 -10.06 31.76
C TRP A 164 4.80 -10.18 30.97
N PRO A 165 4.71 -9.55 29.79
CA PRO A 165 3.55 -9.68 28.93
C PRO A 165 3.27 -11.15 28.53
N PRO A 166 2.02 -11.49 28.16
CA PRO A 166 1.72 -12.79 27.57
C PRO A 166 2.64 -13.11 26.39
N GLY A 167 3.11 -14.35 26.31
CA GLY A 167 3.94 -14.82 25.21
C GLY A 167 5.43 -14.82 25.45
N TYR A 168 5.90 -14.34 26.60
CA TYR A 168 7.31 -14.40 27.00
C TYR A 168 7.53 -15.40 28.13
N ARG A 169 8.73 -15.96 28.20
CA ARG A 169 9.23 -16.74 29.34
C ARG A 169 10.73 -16.49 29.49
N LEU A 170 11.22 -16.44 30.72
CA LEU A 170 12.64 -16.34 31.01
C LEU A 170 13.23 -17.74 31.20
N SER A 171 14.39 -17.99 30.60
CA SER A 171 15.17 -19.23 30.73
C SER A 171 16.62 -18.92 31.11
N ASP A 172 17.43 -19.94 31.39
CA ASP A 172 18.87 -19.76 31.65
C ASP A 172 19.62 -19.13 30.46
N ALA A 173 19.08 -19.26 29.25
CA ALA A 173 19.64 -18.67 28.03
C ALA A 173 19.08 -17.26 27.72
N GLY A 174 18.28 -16.69 28.61
CA GLY A 174 17.60 -15.41 28.43
C GLY A 174 16.12 -15.55 28.06
N TRP A 175 15.55 -14.45 27.56
CA TRP A 175 14.14 -14.38 27.17
C TRP A 175 13.86 -15.28 25.97
N GLN A 176 12.71 -15.97 26.00
CA GLN A 176 12.21 -16.82 24.93
C GLN A 176 10.72 -16.57 24.71
N CYS A 177 10.24 -16.80 23.50
CA CYS A 177 8.80 -16.86 23.25
C CYS A 177 8.20 -18.14 23.87
N GLN A 178 6.97 -18.03 24.38
CA GLN A 178 6.19 -19.19 24.81
C GLN A 178 5.83 -20.09 23.61
N PRO A 179 5.47 -21.38 23.81
CA PRO A 179 5.18 -22.33 22.73
C PRO A 179 4.17 -21.84 21.68
N ASP A 180 3.13 -21.10 22.11
CA ASP A 180 2.09 -20.56 21.23
C ASP A 180 2.47 -19.23 20.56
N TYR A 181 3.71 -18.79 20.74
CA TYR A 181 4.26 -17.56 20.19
C TYR A 181 5.45 -17.89 19.29
N THR A 182 5.81 -16.96 18.42
CA THR A 182 6.98 -17.06 17.54
C THR A 182 7.63 -15.69 17.42
N GLY A 183 8.88 -15.67 16.93
CA GLY A 183 9.71 -14.48 16.82
C GLY A 183 10.93 -14.52 17.74
N GLU A 184 11.66 -13.41 17.74
CA GLU A 184 12.83 -13.20 18.60
C GLU A 184 12.46 -12.21 19.71
N PRO A 185 12.56 -12.59 20.98
CA PRO A 185 12.24 -11.68 22.08
C PRO A 185 13.29 -10.58 22.18
N LEU A 186 12.83 -9.34 22.17
CA LEU A 186 13.64 -8.15 22.34
C LEU A 186 13.28 -7.48 23.67
N LYS A 187 14.29 -7.27 24.51
CA LYS A 187 14.16 -6.52 25.77
C LYS A 187 14.65 -5.10 25.53
N PHE A 188 13.73 -4.15 25.62
CA PHE A 188 14.04 -2.73 25.64
C PHE A 188 14.01 -2.25 27.08
N CYS A 189 14.94 -1.37 27.40
CA CYS A 189 15.02 -0.77 28.70
C CYS A 189 15.48 0.66 28.53
N ASN A 190 14.62 1.58 28.91
CA ASN A 190 14.90 2.99 28.86
C ASN A 190 14.95 3.54 30.29
N ALA A 191 15.99 4.29 30.60
CA ALA A 191 16.12 4.99 31.87
C ALA A 191 15.71 6.44 31.64
N THR A 192 14.58 6.84 32.22
CA THR A 192 14.12 8.23 32.18
C THR A 192 14.29 8.87 33.54
N PRO A 193 14.85 10.09 33.63
CA PRO A 193 14.79 10.87 34.85
C PRO A 193 13.31 11.18 35.12
N SER A 194 12.73 10.62 36.18
CA SER A 194 11.28 10.67 36.42
C SER A 194 10.84 11.80 37.34
N CYS A 195 11.75 12.70 37.69
CA CYS A 195 11.39 13.79 38.56
C CYS A 195 10.65 14.88 37.79
N ASN A 196 9.36 15.01 38.10
CA ASN A 196 8.64 16.22 37.79
C ASN A 196 8.91 17.24 38.91
N GLU A 197 9.68 18.31 38.62
CA GLU A 197 10.07 19.32 39.62
C GLU A 197 8.87 19.95 40.38
N THR A 198 7.64 19.76 39.89
CA THR A 198 6.42 20.25 40.52
C THR A 198 5.77 19.30 41.52
N ASP A 199 6.19 18.04 41.61
CA ASP A 199 5.56 17.03 42.47
C ASP A 199 6.39 16.79 43.76
N PHE A 200 6.02 17.49 44.83
CA PHE A 200 6.67 17.46 46.14
C PHE A 200 6.96 16.07 46.76
N PRO A 201 6.20 14.98 46.49
CA PRO A 201 6.50 13.67 47.07
C PRO A 201 7.77 13.00 46.51
N GLN A 202 8.33 13.49 45.40
CA GLN A 202 9.44 12.83 44.68
C GLN A 202 10.82 13.47 44.92
N LEU A 203 10.86 14.54 45.71
CA LEU A 203 12.10 15.22 46.06
C LEU A 203 12.70 14.58 47.32
N ASP A 204 14.04 14.50 47.38
CA ASP A 204 14.73 14.16 48.63
C ASP A 204 14.53 15.24 49.72
N GLU A 205 15.06 15.01 50.92
CA GLU A 205 14.95 15.97 52.04
C GLU A 205 15.54 17.35 51.68
N GLU A 206 16.42 17.43 50.67
CA GLU A 206 16.99 18.66 50.14
C GLU A 206 16.21 19.28 48.96
N GLY A 207 15.07 18.71 48.57
CA GLY A 207 14.26 19.24 47.47
C GLY A 207 14.82 18.90 46.08
N ASN A 208 15.68 17.90 45.95
CA ASN A 208 16.31 17.52 44.70
C ASN A 208 15.74 16.21 44.12
N CYS A 209 15.72 16.18 42.79
CA CYS A 209 15.38 15.04 41.96
C CYS A 209 16.47 13.95 41.91
N ALA A 210 17.41 13.95 42.85
CA ALA A 210 18.72 13.36 42.63
C ALA A 210 18.71 11.83 42.46
N ASN A 211 17.62 11.14 42.82
CA ASN A 211 17.60 9.67 42.90
C ASN A 211 16.44 8.97 42.17
N ALA A 212 15.53 9.70 41.51
CA ALA A 212 14.39 9.12 40.82
C ALA A 212 14.73 8.83 39.34
N VAL A 213 15.31 7.66 39.08
CA VAL A 213 15.39 7.09 37.73
C VAL A 213 14.26 6.08 37.59
N GLU A 214 13.29 6.35 36.71
CA GLU A 214 12.27 5.38 36.34
C GLU A 214 12.78 4.55 35.17
N LEU A 215 12.73 3.24 35.34
CA LEU A 215 13.02 2.29 34.28
C LEU A 215 11.74 1.92 33.57
N ASP A 216 11.66 2.26 32.28
CA ASP A 216 10.65 1.71 31.39
C ASP A 216 11.23 0.46 30.70
N ILE A 217 10.79 -0.71 31.16
CA ILE A 217 11.20 -2.00 30.62
C ILE A 217 10.05 -2.55 29.79
N SER A 218 10.30 -2.74 28.49
CA SER A 218 9.32 -3.34 27.58
C SER A 218 9.90 -4.55 26.87
N LEU A 219 9.06 -5.58 26.71
CA LEU A 219 9.36 -6.78 25.92
C LEU A 219 8.58 -6.74 24.62
N SER A 220 9.25 -7.02 23.51
CA SER A 220 8.65 -7.07 22.18
C SER A 220 9.21 -8.24 21.37
N GLY A 221 8.69 -8.44 20.16
CA GLY A 221 9.20 -9.43 19.20
C GLY A 221 8.51 -10.80 19.25
N CYS A 222 7.99 -11.24 20.40
CA CYS A 222 7.14 -12.43 20.44
C CYS A 222 5.70 -12.10 20.01
N LYS A 223 5.25 -12.74 18.94
CA LYS A 223 3.88 -12.61 18.42
C LYS A 223 3.13 -13.92 18.59
N LYS A 224 1.86 -13.84 18.99
CA LYS A 224 1.00 -15.01 19.15
C LYS A 224 0.77 -15.65 17.79
N ARG A 225 1.03 -16.96 17.68
CA ARG A 225 0.73 -17.71 16.45
C ARG A 225 -0.78 -17.72 16.23
N GLN A 226 -1.20 -17.44 15.01
CA GLN A 226 -2.60 -17.37 14.63
C GLN A 226 -2.95 -18.56 13.73
N PRO A 227 -4.12 -19.18 13.93
CA PRO A 227 -4.60 -20.18 12.99
C PRO A 227 -4.88 -19.54 11.62
N CYS A 228 -4.67 -20.29 10.56
CA CYS A 228 -5.08 -19.88 9.22
C CYS A 228 -6.58 -20.16 9.03
N THR A 229 -7.29 -19.30 8.33
CA THR A 229 -8.67 -19.58 7.91
C THR A 229 -8.61 -20.48 6.67
N ALA A 230 -9.43 -21.52 6.67
CA ALA A 230 -9.58 -22.38 5.50
C ALA A 230 -10.00 -21.55 4.27
N PRO A 231 -9.60 -21.96 3.05
CA PRO A 231 -9.98 -21.22 1.87
C PRO A 231 -11.51 -21.19 1.74
N ASP A 232 -12.06 -20.08 1.25
CA ASP A 232 -13.51 -20.01 1.03
C ASP A 232 -13.90 -20.98 -0.09
N LEU A 233 -14.51 -22.10 0.31
CA LEU A 233 -14.99 -23.13 -0.60
C LEU A 233 -16.43 -22.86 -1.08
N SER A 234 -16.92 -21.61 -0.96
CA SER A 234 -18.23 -21.19 -1.48
C SER A 234 -18.40 -21.43 -3.00
N SER A 235 -17.31 -21.72 -3.72
CA SER A 235 -17.38 -22.17 -5.10
C SER A 235 -17.79 -23.65 -5.21
N CYS A 236 -18.74 -23.95 -6.11
CA CYS A 236 -19.15 -25.30 -6.48
C CYS A 236 -18.01 -26.25 -6.93
N ARG A 237 -16.79 -25.73 -7.13
CA ARG A 237 -15.67 -26.45 -7.74
C ARG A 237 -14.86 -27.28 -6.76
N LEU A 238 -14.81 -26.85 -5.50
CA LEU A 238 -13.90 -27.40 -4.51
C LEU A 238 -14.68 -27.95 -3.32
N GLU A 239 -14.17 -29.04 -2.76
CA GLU A 239 -14.59 -29.53 -1.46
C GLU A 239 -13.36 -29.81 -0.60
N SER A 240 -13.50 -29.61 0.69
CA SER A 240 -12.54 -30.11 1.65
C SER A 240 -13.29 -30.69 2.83
N PRO A 241 -13.52 -32.01 2.84
CA PRO A 241 -14.19 -32.65 3.96
C PRO A 241 -13.35 -32.63 5.24
N GLU A 242 -12.03 -32.41 5.11
CA GLU A 242 -11.05 -32.57 6.19
C GLU A 242 -10.39 -31.25 6.62
N CYS A 243 -10.58 -30.13 5.91
CA CYS A 243 -10.13 -28.82 6.39
C CYS A 243 -11.11 -28.27 7.44
N PRO A 244 -10.73 -28.15 8.73
CA PRO A 244 -11.52 -27.36 9.67
C PRO A 244 -11.55 -25.90 9.25
N ALA A 245 -12.56 -25.12 9.68
CA ALA A 245 -12.65 -23.70 9.36
C ALA A 245 -11.40 -22.89 9.77
N GLN A 246 -10.69 -23.36 10.79
CA GLN A 246 -9.41 -22.82 11.25
C GLN A 246 -8.36 -23.93 11.33
N LEU A 247 -7.25 -23.77 10.60
CA LEU A 247 -6.08 -24.64 10.67
C LEU A 247 -5.10 -24.12 11.72
N ALA A 248 -4.69 -24.98 12.65
CA ALA A 248 -3.65 -24.64 13.61
C ALA A 248 -2.31 -24.32 12.89
N PRO A 249 -1.46 -23.45 13.46
CA PRO A 249 -0.13 -23.18 12.92
C PRO A 249 0.67 -24.47 12.73
N GLY A 250 1.21 -24.68 11.53
CA GLY A 250 1.95 -25.88 11.13
C GLY A 250 1.08 -27.04 10.65
N ALA A 251 -0.25 -26.93 10.73
CA ALA A 251 -1.17 -27.93 10.21
C ALA A 251 -1.32 -27.81 8.68
N SER A 252 -1.80 -28.90 8.07
CA SER A 252 -2.16 -28.95 6.66
C SER A 252 -3.46 -29.73 6.48
N CYS A 253 -4.17 -29.47 5.38
CA CYS A 253 -5.36 -30.21 5.00
C CYS A 253 -5.44 -30.37 3.48
N GLU A 254 -6.09 -31.43 3.03
CA GLU A 254 -6.28 -31.71 1.61
C GLU A 254 -7.55 -31.02 1.08
N THR A 255 -7.44 -30.41 -0.10
CA THR A 255 -8.56 -29.88 -0.87
C THR A 255 -8.67 -30.65 -2.18
N ARG A 256 -9.89 -31.00 -2.57
CA ARG A 256 -10.14 -31.81 -3.76
C ARG A 256 -11.25 -31.20 -4.60
N CYS A 257 -11.28 -31.58 -5.86
CA CYS A 257 -12.36 -31.17 -6.74
C CYS A 257 -13.67 -31.82 -6.29
N ARG A 258 -14.71 -31.00 -6.15
CA ARG A 258 -16.06 -31.50 -5.85
C ARG A 258 -16.63 -32.16 -7.10
N PHE A 259 -17.32 -33.29 -6.97
CA PHE A 259 -18.06 -33.88 -8.10
C PHE A 259 -19.02 -32.84 -8.70
N PRO A 260 -19.09 -32.65 -10.03
CA PRO A 260 -18.56 -33.50 -11.10
C PRO A 260 -17.16 -33.12 -11.62
N PHE A 261 -16.49 -32.15 -10.99
CA PHE A 261 -15.15 -31.75 -11.40
C PHE A 261 -14.12 -32.84 -11.09
N GLN A 262 -13.15 -32.98 -11.99
CA GLN A 262 -12.00 -33.87 -11.85
C GLN A 262 -10.71 -33.07 -11.91
N GLY A 263 -9.75 -33.46 -11.08
CA GLY A 263 -8.44 -32.84 -10.94
C GLY A 263 -7.65 -33.53 -9.84
N LEU A 264 -6.34 -33.28 -9.79
CA LEU A 264 -5.51 -33.77 -8.68
C LEU A 264 -5.81 -32.95 -7.42
N PRO A 265 -5.85 -33.57 -6.23
CA PRO A 265 -5.99 -32.82 -4.99
C PRO A 265 -4.79 -31.90 -4.77
N SER A 266 -5.00 -30.84 -3.99
CA SER A 266 -3.95 -29.94 -3.54
C SER A 266 -3.95 -29.84 -2.02
N VAL A 267 -2.79 -29.59 -1.42
CA VAL A 267 -2.65 -29.48 0.04
C VAL A 267 -2.52 -28.02 0.41
N ALA A 268 -3.37 -27.57 1.33
CA ALA A 268 -3.25 -26.26 1.95
C ALA A 268 -2.44 -26.37 3.24
N HIS A 269 -1.44 -25.51 3.41
CA HIS A 269 -0.56 -25.50 4.57
C HIS A 269 -0.67 -24.19 5.34
N CYS A 270 -0.81 -24.27 6.66
CA CYS A 270 -0.68 -23.11 7.54
C CYS A 270 0.75 -23.07 8.08
N PRO A 271 1.55 -22.03 7.79
CA PRO A 271 2.91 -21.90 8.31
C PRO A 271 2.95 -22.02 9.83
N ALA A 272 3.98 -22.69 10.34
CA ALA A 272 4.14 -22.90 11.79
C ALA A 272 4.30 -21.58 12.57
N ASP A 273 4.83 -20.55 11.93
CA ASP A 273 5.09 -19.23 12.46
C ASP A 273 4.08 -18.17 11.98
N ASN A 274 2.90 -18.59 11.50
CA ASN A 274 1.87 -17.65 11.08
C ASN A 274 1.47 -16.72 12.23
N THR A 275 1.60 -15.42 12.03
CA THR A 275 1.24 -14.36 12.98
C THR A 275 0.25 -13.36 12.39
N LEU A 276 -0.23 -13.62 11.17
CA LEU A 276 -1.19 -12.76 10.50
C LEU A 276 -2.57 -12.94 11.15
N MET A 277 -3.22 -11.81 11.44
CA MET A 277 -4.58 -11.80 11.98
C MET A 277 -5.60 -12.12 10.87
N ASP A 278 -6.84 -12.38 11.27
CA ASP A 278 -7.99 -12.60 10.36
C ASP A 278 -7.88 -13.84 9.46
N GLY A 279 -7.02 -14.80 9.86
CA GLY A 279 -6.90 -16.07 9.18
C GLY A 279 -6.23 -16.02 7.81
N GLN A 280 -5.47 -14.96 7.56
CA GLN A 280 -4.54 -14.91 6.43
C GLN A 280 -3.34 -15.84 6.69
N GLY A 281 -2.55 -16.08 5.64
CA GLY A 281 -1.31 -16.87 5.72
C GLY A 281 -1.45 -18.33 5.34
N LEU A 282 -2.61 -18.77 4.82
CA LEU A 282 -2.73 -20.10 4.22
C LEU A 282 -1.92 -20.15 2.91
N GLU A 283 -0.88 -20.98 2.88
CA GLU A 283 -0.08 -21.25 1.69
C GLU A 283 -0.71 -22.40 0.92
N TRP A 284 -1.31 -22.10 -0.23
CA TRP A 284 -1.93 -23.13 -1.08
C TRP A 284 -2.11 -22.66 -2.51
N GLU A 285 -2.19 -23.60 -3.43
CA GLU A 285 -2.55 -23.39 -4.82
C GLU A 285 -3.82 -24.20 -5.12
N PRO A 286 -4.91 -23.57 -5.61
CA PRO A 286 -6.14 -24.29 -5.91
C PRO A 286 -5.92 -25.42 -6.92
N PRO A 287 -6.54 -26.60 -6.73
CA PRO A 287 -6.37 -27.69 -7.68
C PRO A 287 -7.04 -27.34 -9.01
N ALA A 288 -6.43 -27.78 -10.11
CA ALA A 288 -6.95 -27.57 -11.46
C ALA A 288 -8.17 -28.47 -11.71
N CYS A 289 -9.35 -27.97 -11.35
CA CYS A 289 -10.62 -28.68 -11.48
C CYS A 289 -11.29 -28.40 -12.83
N SER A 290 -11.55 -29.46 -13.59
CA SER A 290 -12.24 -29.40 -14.89
C SER A 290 -13.38 -30.41 -14.95
N ILE A 291 -14.45 -30.11 -15.68
CA ILE A 291 -15.54 -31.06 -15.91
C ILE A 291 -15.22 -31.81 -17.20
N PRO A 292 -14.85 -33.11 -17.14
CA PRO A 292 -14.49 -33.84 -18.36
C PRO A 292 -15.70 -34.10 -19.25
N GLU A 293 -16.86 -34.39 -18.64
CA GLU A 293 -18.09 -34.70 -19.35
C GLU A 293 -19.29 -34.08 -18.62
N CYS A 294 -20.16 -33.42 -19.40
CA CYS A 294 -21.45 -32.91 -18.94
C CYS A 294 -22.54 -33.71 -19.65
N TYR A 295 -23.48 -34.24 -18.87
CA TYR A 295 -24.58 -35.06 -19.35
C TYR A 295 -25.88 -34.31 -19.12
N ASP A 296 -26.40 -33.71 -20.17
CA ASP A 296 -27.68 -33.00 -20.13
C ASP A 296 -28.46 -33.19 -21.43
N PRO A 297 -29.79 -32.96 -21.40
CA PRO A 297 -30.61 -33.08 -22.59
C PRO A 297 -30.15 -32.09 -23.66
N VAL A 298 -30.04 -32.60 -24.89
CA VAL A 298 -29.64 -31.80 -26.05
C VAL A 298 -30.73 -30.76 -26.34
N PRO A 299 -30.44 -29.45 -26.25
CA PRO A 299 -31.41 -28.43 -26.63
C PRO A 299 -31.77 -28.52 -28.12
N PRO A 300 -32.95 -28.05 -28.52
CA PRO A 300 -33.31 -27.97 -29.94
C PRO A 300 -32.26 -27.20 -30.74
N GLY A 301 -31.97 -27.67 -31.95
CA GLY A 301 -31.01 -27.05 -32.86
C GLY A 301 -29.60 -27.64 -32.82
N TYR A 302 -29.34 -28.61 -31.94
CA TYR A 302 -28.06 -29.31 -31.83
C TYR A 302 -28.24 -30.81 -32.02
N GLN A 303 -27.23 -31.47 -32.58
CA GLN A 303 -27.13 -32.93 -32.66
C GLN A 303 -25.66 -33.36 -32.51
N PHE A 304 -25.42 -34.61 -32.12
CA PHE A 304 -24.07 -35.15 -32.00
C PHE A 304 -23.74 -36.01 -33.23
N GLY A 305 -22.88 -35.49 -34.09
CA GLY A 305 -22.43 -36.14 -35.31
C GLY A 305 -21.09 -36.89 -35.14
N LEU A 306 -20.51 -37.34 -36.25
CA LEU A 306 -19.23 -38.07 -36.27
C LEU A 306 -18.04 -37.23 -35.77
N ASN A 307 -18.11 -35.91 -35.93
CA ASN A 307 -17.05 -34.97 -35.59
C ASN A 307 -17.34 -34.15 -34.32
N GLY A 308 -18.33 -34.58 -33.52
CA GLY A 308 -18.76 -33.87 -32.30
C GLY A 308 -20.10 -33.17 -32.48
N TRP A 309 -20.31 -32.09 -31.70
CA TRP A 309 -21.54 -31.30 -31.78
C TRP A 309 -21.64 -30.56 -33.11
N GLU A 310 -22.80 -30.62 -33.74
CA GLU A 310 -23.13 -29.91 -34.97
C GLU A 310 -24.57 -29.38 -34.91
N CYS A 311 -24.92 -28.49 -35.83
CA CYS A 311 -26.28 -27.95 -35.89
C CYS A 311 -27.25 -29.00 -36.43
N ALA A 312 -28.40 -29.14 -35.78
CA ALA A 312 -29.46 -30.01 -36.23
C ALA A 312 -30.08 -29.53 -37.55
N ALA A 313 -30.82 -30.40 -38.24
CA ALA A 313 -31.53 -30.03 -39.47
C ALA A 313 -32.44 -28.81 -39.25
N GLY A 314 -32.35 -27.82 -40.13
CA GLY A 314 -33.07 -26.55 -39.99
C GLY A 314 -32.32 -25.46 -39.21
N PHE A 315 -31.07 -25.72 -38.80
CA PHE A 315 -30.19 -24.75 -38.12
C PHE A 315 -28.87 -24.61 -38.88
N TYR A 316 -28.23 -23.46 -38.76
CA TYR A 316 -26.95 -23.15 -39.40
C TYR A 316 -25.99 -22.48 -38.42
N GLY A 317 -24.69 -22.73 -38.62
CA GLY A 317 -23.61 -22.17 -37.82
C GLY A 317 -22.58 -23.22 -37.38
N ALA A 318 -21.83 -22.90 -36.34
CA ALA A 318 -20.85 -23.81 -35.73
C ALA A 318 -21.25 -24.04 -34.28
N ALA A 319 -21.56 -25.30 -33.93
CA ALA A 319 -21.92 -25.66 -32.57
C ALA A 319 -20.71 -25.50 -31.64
N VAL A 320 -20.86 -24.67 -30.61
CA VAL A 320 -19.87 -24.47 -29.56
C VAL A 320 -20.41 -25.08 -28.28
N ARG A 321 -19.69 -26.07 -27.77
CA ARG A 321 -19.98 -26.73 -26.49
C ARG A 321 -19.19 -26.06 -25.38
N SER A 322 -19.87 -25.70 -24.30
CA SER A 322 -19.27 -25.31 -23.04
C SER A 322 -19.92 -26.08 -21.89
N CYS A 323 -19.17 -26.28 -20.82
CA CYS A 323 -19.58 -27.01 -19.63
C CYS A 323 -19.54 -26.05 -18.45
N GLY A 324 -20.68 -25.86 -17.80
CA GLY A 324 -20.85 -25.00 -16.63
C GLY A 324 -21.40 -25.79 -15.44
N THR A 325 -21.69 -25.07 -14.37
CA THR A 325 -22.50 -25.58 -13.27
C THR A 325 -23.65 -24.64 -12.99
N ASP A 326 -24.80 -25.20 -12.63
CA ASP A 326 -25.97 -24.44 -12.22
C ASP A 326 -25.83 -23.90 -10.78
N THR A 327 -26.90 -23.31 -10.25
CA THR A 327 -26.95 -22.81 -8.86
C THR A 327 -26.86 -23.92 -7.80
N ASN A 328 -27.09 -25.18 -8.17
CA ASN A 328 -27.02 -26.35 -7.29
C ASN A 328 -25.69 -27.10 -7.41
N CYS A 329 -24.74 -26.56 -8.19
CA CYS A 329 -23.45 -27.19 -8.51
C CYS A 329 -23.57 -28.46 -9.37
N GLU A 330 -24.70 -28.68 -10.04
CA GLU A 330 -24.86 -29.76 -11.01
C GLU A 330 -24.25 -29.34 -12.35
N SER A 331 -23.61 -30.26 -13.08
CA SER A 331 -23.02 -29.94 -14.39
C SER A 331 -24.11 -29.61 -15.39
N GLU A 332 -23.98 -28.47 -16.07
CA GLU A 332 -24.90 -28.07 -17.13
C GLU A 332 -24.17 -27.94 -18.48
N ILE A 333 -24.71 -28.54 -19.54
CA ILE A 333 -24.20 -28.32 -20.90
C ILE A 333 -24.77 -27.01 -21.47
N SER A 334 -23.89 -26.12 -21.91
CA SER A 334 -24.31 -24.93 -22.65
C SER A 334 -23.81 -25.03 -24.09
N LEU A 335 -24.76 -25.19 -25.00
CA LEU A 335 -24.54 -25.23 -26.44
C LEU A 335 -24.93 -23.88 -27.06
N SER A 336 -24.07 -23.36 -27.93
CA SER A 336 -24.27 -22.08 -28.63
C SER A 336 -23.81 -22.17 -30.09
N GLY A 337 -24.13 -21.16 -30.89
CA GLY A 337 -23.62 -21.01 -32.26
C GLY A 337 -24.45 -21.65 -33.36
N CYS A 338 -25.51 -22.40 -33.04
CA CYS A 338 -26.50 -22.86 -34.02
C CYS A 338 -27.74 -21.97 -33.98
N LEU A 339 -28.06 -21.32 -35.10
CA LEU A 339 -29.22 -20.45 -35.25
C LEU A 339 -30.21 -21.08 -36.22
N GLN A 340 -31.50 -20.92 -35.94
CA GLN A 340 -32.55 -21.47 -36.79
C GLN A 340 -32.53 -20.78 -38.15
N LEU A 341 -32.50 -21.58 -39.23
CA LEU A 341 -32.60 -21.09 -40.59
C LEU A 341 -33.90 -20.30 -40.78
N GLN A 342 -33.81 -19.13 -41.39
CA GLN A 342 -34.94 -18.26 -41.68
C GLN A 342 -35.26 -18.27 -43.18
N PRO A 343 -36.55 -18.30 -43.57
CA PRO A 343 -36.92 -18.08 -44.96
C PRO A 343 -36.54 -16.65 -45.36
N CYS A 344 -36.14 -16.48 -46.62
CA CYS A 344 -35.83 -15.15 -47.13
C CYS A 344 -37.08 -14.27 -47.21
N ARG A 345 -36.92 -12.98 -46.89
CA ARG A 345 -37.96 -11.98 -47.07
C ARG A 345 -38.22 -11.77 -48.56
N LEU A 346 -39.49 -11.78 -48.95
CA LEU A 346 -39.86 -11.48 -50.34
C LEU A 346 -39.54 -10.01 -50.69
N PRO A 347 -39.04 -9.73 -51.91
CA PRO A 347 -38.81 -8.37 -52.38
C PRO A 347 -40.06 -7.49 -52.23
N MET A 348 -39.86 -6.23 -51.84
CA MET A 348 -40.98 -5.27 -51.78
C MET A 348 -41.36 -4.74 -53.17
N ARG A 349 -40.48 -4.89 -54.15
CA ARG A 349 -40.65 -4.34 -55.50
C ARG A 349 -41.72 -5.09 -56.29
N ASP A 350 -42.65 -4.32 -56.87
CA ASP A 350 -43.63 -4.74 -57.87
C ASP A 350 -44.39 -6.04 -57.51
N ARG A 351 -44.85 -6.17 -56.25
CA ARG A 351 -45.66 -7.31 -55.77
C ARG A 351 -46.94 -7.54 -56.55
N CYS A 352 -47.37 -6.53 -57.32
CA CYS A 352 -48.53 -6.56 -58.19
C CYS A 352 -48.20 -7.16 -59.58
N ARG A 353 -46.91 -7.28 -59.93
CA ARG A 353 -46.44 -7.81 -61.23
C ARG A 353 -45.91 -9.24 -61.13
N TYR A 354 -45.33 -9.60 -59.99
CA TYR A 354 -44.62 -10.87 -59.81
C TYR A 354 -45.28 -11.75 -58.75
N ASP A 355 -45.43 -13.03 -59.06
CA ASP A 355 -45.94 -14.07 -58.17
C ASP A 355 -44.76 -14.82 -57.53
N PHE A 356 -44.66 -14.71 -56.21
CA PHE A 356 -43.63 -15.34 -55.38
C PHE A 356 -44.17 -16.50 -54.54
N THR A 357 -45.35 -17.04 -54.87
CA THR A 357 -45.99 -18.10 -54.06
C THR A 357 -45.07 -19.30 -53.86
N ASP A 358 -44.31 -19.70 -54.89
CA ASP A 358 -43.37 -20.83 -54.83
C ASP A 358 -42.11 -20.51 -53.99
N CYS A 359 -41.89 -19.24 -53.62
CA CYS A 359 -40.73 -18.77 -52.87
C CYS A 359 -40.99 -18.57 -51.37
N LEU A 360 -42.24 -18.70 -50.90
CA LEU A 360 -42.60 -18.45 -49.49
C LEU A 360 -41.90 -19.38 -48.49
N ALA A 361 -41.47 -20.57 -48.95
CA ALA A 361 -40.81 -21.58 -48.12
C ALA A 361 -39.37 -21.88 -48.57
N ALA A 362 -38.76 -21.01 -49.39
CA ALA A 362 -37.40 -21.20 -49.85
C ALA A 362 -36.42 -21.03 -48.67
N LEU A 363 -35.82 -22.14 -48.24
CA LEU A 363 -34.83 -22.22 -47.16
C LEU A 363 -33.47 -22.67 -47.72
N ASP A 364 -32.39 -22.21 -47.08
CA ASP A 364 -31.03 -22.76 -47.23
C ASP A 364 -30.58 -23.09 -48.67
N GLY A 365 -30.34 -22.07 -49.48
CA GLY A 365 -29.85 -22.29 -50.85
C GLY A 365 -30.91 -22.77 -51.83
N ALA A 366 -32.14 -23.06 -51.37
CA ALA A 366 -33.22 -23.49 -52.25
C ALA A 366 -33.54 -22.43 -53.30
N ASN A 367 -33.79 -22.91 -54.51
CA ASN A 367 -34.29 -22.13 -55.62
C ASN A 367 -35.82 -22.23 -55.71
N CYS A 368 -36.43 -21.18 -56.25
CA CYS A 368 -37.87 -21.10 -56.48
C CYS A 368 -38.14 -20.34 -57.78
N GLU A 369 -39.30 -20.58 -58.38
CA GLU A 369 -39.73 -19.89 -59.59
C GLU A 369 -40.49 -18.61 -59.25
N VAL A 370 -40.21 -17.54 -59.99
CA VAL A 370 -40.96 -16.27 -59.91
C VAL A 370 -41.80 -16.14 -61.17
N LYS A 371 -43.13 -16.14 -61.03
CA LYS A 371 -44.06 -16.11 -62.17
C LYS A 371 -44.59 -14.69 -62.40
N CYS A 372 -45.19 -14.45 -63.56
CA CYS A 372 -45.92 -13.22 -63.81
C CYS A 372 -47.34 -13.34 -63.26
N LEU A 373 -47.77 -12.36 -62.46
CA LEU A 373 -49.18 -12.26 -62.07
C LEU A 373 -50.04 -11.83 -63.26
N ALA A 374 -51.28 -12.31 -63.34
CA ALA A 374 -52.24 -11.78 -64.31
C ALA A 374 -52.43 -10.26 -64.08
N PRO A 375 -52.49 -9.44 -65.15
CA PRO A 375 -52.64 -9.79 -66.57
C PRO A 375 -51.30 -9.90 -67.33
N TYR A 376 -50.17 -9.94 -66.64
CA TYR A 376 -48.87 -10.08 -67.26
C TYR A 376 -48.62 -11.52 -67.71
N GLN A 377 -47.94 -11.67 -68.85
CA GLN A 377 -47.44 -12.95 -69.33
C GLN A 377 -45.94 -12.86 -69.60
N GLY A 378 -45.23 -13.96 -69.40
CA GLY A 378 -43.79 -14.03 -69.58
C GLY A 378 -43.24 -15.39 -69.17
N GLN A 379 -41.97 -15.64 -69.48
CA GLN A 379 -41.25 -16.81 -68.96
C GLN A 379 -40.98 -16.60 -67.47
N ALA A 380 -41.09 -17.66 -66.68
CA ALA A 380 -40.78 -17.63 -65.25
C ALA A 380 -39.30 -17.28 -65.02
N GLY A 381 -39.06 -16.52 -63.96
CA GLY A 381 -37.74 -16.20 -63.45
C GLY A 381 -37.29 -17.20 -62.40
N VAL A 382 -36.03 -17.09 -61.97
CA VAL A 382 -35.46 -17.92 -60.90
C VAL A 382 -34.94 -17.04 -59.80
N ALA A 383 -35.30 -17.39 -58.57
CA ALA A 383 -34.79 -16.78 -57.36
C ALA A 383 -34.26 -17.85 -56.41
N PHE A 384 -33.39 -17.47 -55.48
CA PHE A 384 -32.90 -18.36 -54.44
C PHE A 384 -32.72 -17.61 -53.12
N CYS A 385 -32.83 -18.35 -52.02
CA CYS A 385 -32.44 -17.85 -50.71
C CYS A 385 -30.98 -18.27 -50.45
N PRO A 386 -30.06 -17.37 -50.07
CA PRO A 386 -28.68 -17.76 -49.78
C PRO A 386 -28.60 -18.91 -48.76
N ALA A 387 -27.64 -19.83 -48.96
CA ALA A 387 -27.40 -20.91 -48.01
C ALA A 387 -26.97 -20.35 -46.65
N GLY A 388 -27.44 -20.97 -45.57
CA GLY A 388 -27.16 -20.53 -44.21
C GLY A 388 -27.85 -19.23 -43.79
N ASN A 389 -28.96 -18.85 -44.43
CA ASN A 389 -29.70 -17.67 -44.01
C ASN A 389 -30.31 -17.85 -42.61
N VAL A 390 -29.86 -17.03 -41.66
CA VAL A 390 -30.38 -16.95 -40.29
C VAL A 390 -30.98 -15.58 -39.98
N ASP A 391 -30.96 -14.66 -40.95
CA ASP A 391 -31.51 -13.32 -40.83
C ASP A 391 -32.93 -13.28 -41.44
N PRO A 392 -33.98 -12.98 -40.65
CA PRO A 392 -35.34 -12.88 -41.17
C PRO A 392 -35.55 -11.71 -42.15
N GLU A 393 -34.64 -10.74 -42.19
CA GLU A 393 -34.72 -9.59 -43.11
C GLU A 393 -33.93 -9.81 -44.40
N GLN A 394 -33.20 -10.92 -44.54
CA GLN A 394 -32.46 -11.24 -45.75
C GLN A 394 -33.41 -11.39 -46.93
N GLU A 395 -33.29 -10.49 -47.91
CA GLU A 395 -34.13 -10.52 -49.11
C GLU A 395 -33.75 -11.69 -50.03
N LEU A 396 -34.78 -12.27 -50.67
CA LEU A 396 -34.63 -13.30 -51.69
C LEU A 396 -33.83 -12.78 -52.89
N GLN A 397 -32.83 -13.53 -53.36
CA GLN A 397 -32.00 -13.13 -54.48
C GLN A 397 -32.59 -13.61 -55.81
N VAL A 398 -33.12 -12.67 -56.59
CA VAL A 398 -33.66 -12.96 -57.93
C VAL A 398 -32.54 -12.92 -58.96
N VAL A 399 -32.15 -14.09 -59.47
CA VAL A 399 -31.07 -14.24 -60.46
C VAL A 399 -31.53 -13.77 -61.84
N ALA A 400 -32.76 -14.16 -62.20
CA ALA A 400 -33.37 -13.81 -63.46
C ALA A 400 -34.80 -13.36 -63.22
N TRP A 401 -35.09 -12.08 -63.48
CA TRP A 401 -36.45 -11.56 -63.40
C TRP A 401 -37.28 -12.04 -64.60
N PRO A 402 -38.53 -12.49 -64.39
CA PRO A 402 -39.41 -12.83 -65.50
C PRO A 402 -39.71 -11.57 -66.33
N ASN A 403 -39.66 -11.70 -67.66
CA ASN A 403 -40.02 -10.62 -68.57
C ASN A 403 -41.55 -10.53 -68.68
N CYS A 404 -42.17 -9.94 -67.67
CA CYS A 404 -43.62 -9.85 -67.55
C CYS A 404 -44.16 -8.70 -68.42
N VAL A 405 -44.68 -9.04 -69.59
CA VAL A 405 -45.32 -8.08 -70.50
C VAL A 405 -46.83 -8.12 -70.27
N ALA A 406 -47.45 -6.96 -70.08
CA ALA A 406 -48.89 -6.89 -69.87
C ALA A 406 -49.61 -7.37 -71.14
N THR A 407 -50.47 -8.37 -70.98
CA THR A 407 -51.39 -8.77 -72.04
C THR A 407 -52.72 -8.11 -71.79
N CYS A 408 -53.20 -7.37 -72.78
CA CYS A 408 -54.48 -6.69 -72.70
C CYS A 408 -55.56 -7.72 -73.07
N PRO A 409 -56.72 -7.70 -72.38
CA PRO A 409 -57.81 -8.60 -72.73
C PRO A 409 -58.16 -8.43 -74.21
N GLU A 410 -58.22 -9.54 -74.95
CA GLU A 410 -58.49 -9.52 -76.39
C GLU A 410 -59.95 -9.20 -76.70
N SER A 411 -60.82 -9.26 -75.69
CA SER A 411 -62.24 -9.00 -75.82
C SER A 411 -62.52 -7.50 -75.80
N PRO A 412 -62.90 -6.88 -76.94
CA PRO A 412 -63.30 -5.48 -76.93
C PRO A 412 -64.60 -5.27 -76.14
N PRO A 413 -64.81 -4.08 -75.55
CA PRO A 413 -66.12 -3.63 -75.17
C PRO A 413 -67.03 -3.49 -76.40
N ALA A 414 -68.34 -3.54 -76.18
CA ALA A 414 -69.33 -3.35 -77.23
C ALA A 414 -69.09 -2.04 -78.00
N GLY A 415 -69.13 -2.11 -79.33
CA GLY A 415 -68.86 -0.97 -80.22
C GLY A 415 -67.49 -1.03 -80.92
N TYR A 416 -66.60 -1.95 -80.54
CA TYR A 416 -65.31 -2.13 -81.20
C TYR A 416 -65.13 -3.57 -81.68
N GLU A 417 -64.47 -3.74 -82.83
CA GLU A 417 -64.08 -5.06 -83.34
C GLU A 417 -62.60 -5.07 -83.72
N ARG A 418 -61.92 -6.19 -83.45
CA ARG A 418 -60.53 -6.39 -83.82
C ARG A 418 -60.46 -6.93 -85.24
N THR A 419 -59.66 -6.30 -86.08
CA THR A 419 -59.34 -6.76 -87.43
C THR A 419 -57.85 -7.04 -87.56
N ASP A 420 -57.44 -7.64 -88.67
CA ASP A 420 -56.02 -7.89 -88.99
C ASP A 420 -55.18 -6.59 -89.07
N LEU A 421 -55.82 -5.45 -89.30
CA LEU A 421 -55.19 -4.13 -89.39
C LEU A 421 -55.25 -3.34 -88.06
N GLY A 422 -55.81 -3.92 -87.00
CA GLY A 422 -55.99 -3.28 -85.70
C GLY A 422 -57.46 -3.13 -85.31
N TRP A 423 -57.72 -2.28 -84.32
CA TRP A 423 -59.07 -2.01 -83.83
C TRP A 423 -59.84 -1.11 -84.80
N ARG A 424 -61.11 -1.41 -85.04
CA ARG A 424 -62.04 -0.51 -85.75
C ARG A 424 -63.38 -0.45 -85.01
N CYS A 425 -64.19 0.55 -85.37
CA CYS A 425 -65.57 0.67 -84.90
C CYS A 425 -66.37 -0.55 -85.40
N ALA A 426 -67.16 -1.17 -84.52
CA ALA A 426 -68.09 -2.22 -84.90
C ALA A 426 -69.21 -1.65 -85.78
N LEU A 427 -69.92 -2.52 -86.50
CA LEU A 427 -71.05 -2.11 -87.35
C LEU A 427 -72.05 -1.24 -86.56
N GLY A 428 -72.32 -0.03 -87.06
CA GLY A 428 -73.21 0.95 -86.41
C GLY A 428 -72.49 2.03 -85.60
N TYR A 429 -71.15 1.99 -85.53
CA TYR A 429 -70.32 2.99 -84.89
C TYR A 429 -69.36 3.62 -85.92
N ASP A 430 -69.10 4.93 -85.84
CA ASP A 430 -68.20 5.66 -86.76
C ASP A 430 -67.08 6.37 -85.99
N GLY A 431 -65.92 6.57 -86.65
CA GLY A 431 -64.73 7.22 -86.10
C GLY A 431 -63.41 6.46 -86.33
N SER A 432 -62.34 6.90 -85.66
CA SER A 432 -61.04 6.23 -85.67
C SER A 432 -60.82 5.56 -84.32
N ALA A 433 -60.88 4.22 -84.28
CA ALA A 433 -60.66 3.49 -83.05
C ALA A 433 -59.18 3.54 -82.66
N GLN A 434 -58.89 4.09 -81.48
CA GLN A 434 -57.59 3.98 -80.84
C GLN A 434 -57.74 3.18 -79.55
N ALA A 435 -56.97 2.10 -79.43
CA ALA A 435 -56.89 1.32 -78.19
C ALA A 435 -55.59 1.65 -77.47
N THR A 436 -55.71 2.19 -76.27
CA THR A 436 -54.60 2.34 -75.33
C THR A 436 -54.80 1.38 -74.19
N CYS A 437 -53.82 0.50 -73.98
CA CYS A 437 -53.79 -0.36 -72.83
C CYS A 437 -53.09 0.38 -71.70
N THR A 438 -53.85 0.73 -70.67
CA THR A 438 -53.29 1.31 -69.46
C THR A 438 -53.39 0.30 -68.34
N ILE A 439 -52.30 0.20 -67.60
CA ILE A 439 -52.21 -0.63 -66.42
C ILE A 439 -52.46 0.31 -65.25
N SER A 440 -53.54 0.09 -64.52
CA SER A 440 -53.83 0.82 -63.30
C SER A 440 -53.64 -0.10 -62.10
N GLU A 441 -52.82 0.34 -61.14
CA GLU A 441 -52.71 -0.29 -59.82
C GLU A 441 -53.79 0.30 -58.91
N LEU A 442 -54.74 -0.52 -58.49
CA LEU A 442 -55.81 -0.15 -57.54
C LEU A 442 -55.80 -1.17 -56.40
N ASP A 443 -55.51 -0.69 -55.19
CA ASP A 443 -55.58 -1.47 -53.93
C ASP A 443 -54.86 -2.84 -53.96
N GLY A 444 -53.64 -2.87 -54.51
CA GLY A 444 -52.83 -4.10 -54.58
C GLY A 444 -53.23 -5.08 -55.68
N SER A 445 -54.24 -4.74 -56.49
CA SER A 445 -54.61 -5.46 -57.70
C SER A 445 -54.21 -4.68 -58.96
N VAL A 446 -53.74 -5.40 -59.98
CA VAL A 446 -53.44 -4.81 -61.29
C VAL A 446 -54.59 -5.10 -62.23
N LEU A 447 -55.21 -4.04 -62.74
CA LEU A 447 -56.19 -4.15 -63.81
C LEU A 447 -55.58 -3.62 -65.10
N ALA A 448 -55.54 -4.46 -66.14
CA ALA A 448 -55.29 -4.01 -67.50
C ALA A 448 -56.62 -3.54 -68.09
N ASN A 449 -56.74 -2.22 -68.27
CA ASN A 449 -57.90 -1.61 -68.90
C ASN A 449 -57.54 -1.22 -70.33
N VAL A 450 -58.37 -1.62 -71.28
CA VAL A 450 -58.26 -1.15 -72.66
C VAL A 450 -59.19 0.04 -72.80
N PHE A 451 -58.61 1.23 -72.88
CA PHE A 451 -59.35 2.45 -73.17
C PHE A 451 -59.46 2.60 -74.68
N PHE A 452 -60.69 2.68 -75.15
CA PHE A 452 -61.00 3.02 -76.53
C PHE A 452 -61.47 4.47 -76.62
N SER A 453 -60.92 5.24 -77.56
CA SER A 453 -61.36 6.61 -77.83
C SER A 453 -61.73 6.78 -79.30
N GLY A 454 -62.69 7.68 -79.57
CA GLY A 454 -63.05 8.10 -80.93
C GLY A 454 -64.39 7.58 -81.48
N HIS A 455 -65.47 7.51 -80.69
CA HIS A 455 -66.83 7.21 -81.22
C HIS A 455 -67.81 8.35 -80.96
N GLN A 456 -68.58 8.71 -81.99
CA GLN A 456 -69.85 9.42 -81.86
C GLN A 456 -70.97 8.46 -82.28
N ILE A 457 -71.95 8.27 -81.40
CA ILE A 457 -73.16 7.49 -81.72
C ILE A 457 -74.11 8.42 -82.45
N TYR A 458 -74.41 8.12 -83.70
CA TYR A 458 -75.56 8.71 -84.39
C TYR A 458 -76.72 7.73 -84.27
N GLU A 459 -77.70 8.04 -83.40
CA GLU A 459 -79.00 7.39 -83.43
C GLU A 459 -79.71 7.81 -84.73
N PHE A 460 -79.73 6.92 -85.72
CA PHE A 460 -80.66 7.03 -86.84
C PHE A 460 -81.98 6.36 -86.42
N VAL A 461 -83.02 7.18 -86.22
CA VAL A 461 -84.43 6.76 -86.07
C VAL A 461 -84.95 6.22 -87.39
#